data_AF-A0A7J3JE32-F1
#
_entry.id   AF-A0A7J3JE32-F1
#
_cell.length_a   1.000
_cell.length_b   1.000
_cell.length_c   1.000
_cell.angle_alpha   90.00
_cell.angle_beta   90.00
_cell.angle_gamma   90.00
#
_symmetry.space_group_name_H-M   'P 1'
#
loop_
_entity.id
_entity.type
_entity.pdbx_description
1 polymer ?
#
loop_
_entity_poly.entity_id
_entity_poly.type
_entity_poly.pdbx_seq_one_letter_code
_entity_poly.pdbx_strand_id
1 'polypeptide(L)'
;MAEQKLKVTLLTGRTIEQGVGKERGKSSEDYFDACSMCYMDAGDMQKLGIKNGTNIKVTTKSGSVVLRAVKYRRASTPGLIYIPYGPWANAVCSDETTSIGMPTFKGTPAEVEPAPDEPVLKLEELLKAEFGR
;
A
#
# COMPACT_ATOMS: atom_id res chain seq x y z
N MET A 1 -24.08 1.86 1.88
CA MET A 1 -23.75 1.40 0.51
C MET A 1 -22.83 0.20 0.69
N ALA A 2 -23.02 -0.89 -0.07
CA ALA A 2 -22.23 -2.09 0.15
C ALA A 2 -20.74 -1.79 0.03
N GLU A 3 -19.95 -2.06 1.08
CA GLU A 3 -18.49 -2.00 1.06
C GLU A 3 -17.98 -2.94 -0.03
N GLN A 4 -17.63 -2.39 -1.19
CA GLN A 4 -17.12 -3.19 -2.29
C GLN A 4 -15.66 -3.54 -2.00
N LYS A 5 -15.44 -4.75 -1.48
CA LYS A 5 -14.12 -5.32 -1.21
C LYS A 5 -13.65 -6.15 -2.41
N LEU A 6 -12.41 -5.92 -2.83
CA LEU A 6 -11.75 -6.68 -3.88
C LEU A 6 -10.61 -7.50 -3.29
N LYS A 7 -10.62 -8.82 -3.54
CA LYS A 7 -9.49 -9.70 -3.21
C LYS A 7 -8.39 -9.54 -4.24
N VAL A 8 -7.18 -9.29 -3.76
CA VAL A 8 -6.00 -9.04 -4.59
C VAL A 8 -4.77 -9.70 -4.00
N THR A 9 -3.70 -9.78 -4.79
CA THR A 9 -2.37 -10.16 -4.32
C THR A 9 -1.51 -8.92 -4.19
N LEU A 10 -0.98 -8.71 -2.98
CA LEU A 10 -0.06 -7.62 -2.67
C LEU A 10 1.37 -7.98 -3.07
N LEU A 11 1.94 -7.12 -3.90
CA LEU A 11 3.36 -7.06 -4.19
C LEU A 11 3.97 -5.81 -3.55
N THR A 12 5.22 -5.93 -3.09
CA THR A 12 5.99 -4.77 -2.65
C THR A 12 7.33 -4.70 -3.38
N GLY A 13 7.90 -3.51 -3.51
CA GLY A 13 9.17 -3.34 -4.20
C GLY A 13 9.68 -1.91 -4.24
N ARG A 14 10.76 -1.68 -5.00
CA ARG A 14 11.29 -0.32 -5.23
C ARG A 14 10.59 0.34 -6.41
N THR A 15 10.34 1.64 -6.27
CA THR A 15 10.00 2.53 -7.39
C THR A 15 11.09 3.59 -7.57
N ILE A 16 11.09 4.25 -8.73
CA ILE A 16 12.06 5.31 -9.03
C ILE A 16 11.80 6.48 -8.09
N GLU A 17 10.54 6.85 -7.90
CA GLU A 17 10.08 7.95 -7.06
C GLU A 17 10.45 7.71 -5.59
N GLN A 18 10.26 6.49 -5.09
CA GLN A 18 10.70 6.08 -3.76
C GLN A 18 12.22 6.19 -3.61
N GLY A 19 12.98 5.82 -4.64
CA GLY A 19 14.43 5.94 -4.67
C GLY A 19 14.89 7.41 -4.61
N VAL A 20 14.31 8.26 -5.45
CA VAL A 20 14.61 9.71 -5.47
C VAL A 20 14.26 10.36 -4.13
N GLY A 21 13.08 10.09 -3.58
CA GLY A 21 12.68 10.60 -2.27
C GLY A 21 13.62 10.14 -1.15
N LYS A 22 14.06 8.87 -1.19
CA LYS A 22 15.03 8.34 -0.22
C LYS A 22 16.36 9.12 -0.26
N GLU A 23 16.87 9.44 -1.44
CA GLU A 23 18.13 10.18 -1.60
C GLU A 23 18.00 11.67 -1.22
N ARG A 24 16.81 12.27 -1.39
CA ARG A 24 16.51 13.61 -0.85
C ARG A 24 16.44 13.61 0.69
N GLY A 25 15.98 12.51 1.27
CA GLY A 25 15.97 12.25 2.70
C GLY A 25 14.74 11.45 3.10
N LYS A 26 14.90 10.50 4.04
CA LYS A 26 13.79 9.65 4.51
C LYS A 26 12.74 10.38 5.36
N SER A 27 13.00 11.63 5.73
CA SER A 27 12.04 12.52 6.39
C SER A 27 11.40 13.53 5.42
N SER A 28 11.68 13.42 4.13
CA SER A 28 11.13 14.32 3.11
C SER A 28 9.68 13.94 2.78
N GLU A 29 8.89 14.94 2.42
CA GLU A 29 7.53 14.73 1.89
C GLU A 29 7.57 13.87 0.62
N ASP A 30 8.56 14.06 -0.25
CA ASP A 30 8.75 13.24 -1.46
C ASP A 30 8.86 11.74 -1.15
N TYR A 31 9.59 11.38 -0.10
CA TYR A 31 9.73 9.98 0.32
C TYR A 31 8.41 9.44 0.86
N PHE A 32 7.72 10.22 1.70
CA PHE A 32 6.44 9.81 2.27
C PHE A 32 5.36 9.66 1.21
N ASP A 33 5.22 10.64 0.32
CA ASP A 33 4.28 10.61 -0.79
C ASP A 33 4.52 9.40 -1.69
N ALA A 34 5.78 9.06 -1.98
CA ALA A 34 6.11 7.91 -2.81
C ALA A 34 5.84 6.57 -2.12
N CYS A 35 6.09 6.47 -0.81
CA CYS A 35 5.88 5.25 -0.03
C CYS A 35 4.42 5.01 0.36
N SER A 36 3.56 6.02 0.28
CA SER A 36 2.14 5.94 0.63
C SER A 36 1.20 5.76 -0.58
N MET A 37 1.74 5.33 -1.72
CA MET A 37 0.98 4.99 -2.93
C MET A 37 0.70 3.50 -3.03
N CYS A 38 -0.44 3.15 -3.63
CA CYS A 38 -0.77 1.79 -4.04
C CYS A 38 -1.10 1.77 -5.53
N TYR A 39 -0.28 1.10 -6.33
CA TYR A 39 -0.49 0.98 -7.77
C TYR A 39 -1.47 -0.14 -8.07
N MET A 40 -2.49 0.15 -8.87
CA MET A 40 -3.60 -0.75 -9.19
C MET A 40 -3.88 -0.82 -10.69
N ASP A 41 -4.42 -1.95 -11.12
CA ASP A 41 -4.97 -2.10 -12.47
C ASP A 41 -6.20 -1.20 -12.69
N ALA A 42 -6.34 -0.67 -13.90
CA ALA A 42 -7.44 0.24 -14.23
C ALA A 42 -8.81 -0.42 -14.13
N GLY A 43 -8.93 -1.72 -14.48
CA GLY A 43 -10.16 -2.47 -14.37
C GLY A 43 -10.56 -2.71 -12.92
N ASP A 44 -9.60 -2.94 -12.03
CA ASP A 44 -9.88 -3.11 -10.60
C ASP A 44 -10.29 -1.81 -9.93
N MET A 45 -9.66 -0.68 -10.31
CA MET A 45 -10.12 0.64 -9.89
C MET A 45 -11.56 0.92 -10.34
N GLN A 46 -11.91 0.53 -11.57
CA GLN A 46 -13.27 0.66 -12.08
C GLN A 46 -14.26 -0.23 -11.31
N LYS A 47 -13.90 -1.48 -11.00
CA LYS A 47 -14.72 -2.39 -10.17
C LYS A 47 -14.97 -1.81 -8.77
N LEU A 48 -13.97 -1.14 -8.19
CA LEU A 48 -14.08 -0.47 -6.90
C LEU A 48 -14.76 0.90 -6.97
N GLY A 49 -15.05 1.42 -8.16
CA GLY A 49 -15.65 2.74 -8.36
C GLY A 49 -14.75 3.91 -7.96
N ILE A 50 -13.43 3.71 -7.89
CA ILE A 50 -12.46 4.72 -7.44
C ILE A 50 -11.72 5.38 -8.62
N LYS A 51 -11.23 6.60 -8.40
CA LYS A 51 -10.41 7.34 -9.36
C LYS A 51 -8.96 7.34 -8.92
N ASN A 52 -8.08 7.74 -9.83
CA ASN A 52 -6.68 7.97 -9.50
C ASN A 52 -6.56 9.07 -8.44
N GLY A 53 -5.85 8.78 -7.35
CA GLY A 53 -5.70 9.66 -6.21
C GLY A 53 -6.73 9.43 -5.09
N THR A 54 -7.75 8.58 -5.28
CA THR A 54 -8.68 8.22 -4.21
C THR A 54 -7.97 7.37 -3.16
N ASN A 55 -8.26 7.61 -1.89
CA ASN A 55 -7.74 6.81 -0.79
C ASN A 55 -8.44 5.44 -0.73
N ILE A 56 -7.66 4.41 -0.43
CA ILE A 56 -8.11 3.04 -0.29
C ILE A 56 -7.54 2.45 0.99
N LYS A 57 -8.28 1.53 1.61
CA LYS A 57 -7.77 0.73 2.72
C LYS A 57 -7.33 -0.63 2.17
N VAL A 58 -6.08 -0.99 2.45
CA VAL A 58 -5.52 -2.31 2.14
C VAL A 58 -5.43 -3.09 3.44
N THR A 59 -6.02 -4.28 3.47
CA THR A 59 -6.05 -5.14 4.65
C THR A 59 -5.43 -6.49 4.34
N THR A 60 -4.57 -6.98 5.23
CA THR A 60 -4.01 -8.34 5.20
C THR A 60 -4.24 -9.01 6.55
N LYS A 61 -3.74 -10.23 6.72
CA LYS A 61 -3.76 -10.90 8.04
C LYS A 61 -2.90 -10.18 9.09
N SER A 62 -1.93 -9.39 8.66
CA SER A 62 -0.94 -8.75 9.53
C SER A 62 -1.39 -7.36 10.02
N GLY A 63 -2.27 -6.70 9.28
CA GLY A 63 -2.75 -5.37 9.62
C GLY A 63 -3.55 -4.72 8.49
N SER A 64 -3.80 -3.42 8.63
CA SER A 64 -4.49 -2.62 7.63
C SER A 64 -3.86 -1.23 7.51
N VAL A 65 -3.78 -0.70 6.30
CA VAL A 65 -3.21 0.63 6.03
C VAL A 65 -4.00 1.38 4.97
N VAL A 66 -4.16 2.69 5.15
CA VAL A 66 -4.76 3.57 4.15
C VAL A 66 -3.68 4.15 3.24
N LEU A 67 -3.89 4.05 1.93
CA LEU A 67 -2.95 4.45 0.88
C LEU A 67 -3.67 5.22 -0.23
N ARG A 68 -2.92 5.98 -1.01
CA ARG A 68 -3.42 6.67 -2.19
C ARG A 68 -3.38 5.75 -3.41
N ALA A 69 -4.54 5.46 -4.01
CA ALA A 69 -4.60 4.61 -5.21
C ALA A 69 -4.03 5.33 -6.43
N VAL A 70 -3.14 4.66 -7.16
CA VAL A 70 -2.51 5.18 -8.37
C VAL A 70 -2.70 4.17 -9.51
N LYS A 71 -3.15 4.63 -10.67
CA LYS A 71 -3.27 3.77 -11.85
C LYS A 71 -1.89 3.30 -12.30
N TYR A 72 -1.70 1.99 -12.38
CA TYR A 72 -0.51 1.41 -12.96
C TYR A 72 -0.48 1.67 -14.48
N ARG A 73 0.64 2.21 -14.99
CA ARG A 73 0.75 2.73 -16.37
C ARG A 73 1.33 1.75 -17.38
N ARG A 74 2.08 0.73 -16.93
CA ARG A 74 2.95 -0.07 -17.82
C ARG A 74 2.27 -1.28 -18.43
N ALA A 75 1.32 -1.89 -17.73
CA ALA A 75 0.61 -3.07 -18.19
C ALA A 75 -0.74 -3.18 -17.48
N SER A 76 -1.63 -4.04 -17.98
CA SER A 76 -2.78 -4.49 -17.20
C SER A 76 -2.36 -5.63 -16.28
N THR A 77 -2.72 -5.51 -15.01
CA THR A 77 -2.36 -6.46 -13.95
C THR A 77 -3.56 -6.74 -13.02
N PRO A 78 -4.66 -7.30 -13.52
CA PRO A 78 -5.87 -7.49 -12.72
C PRO A 78 -5.61 -8.42 -11.53
N GLY A 79 -6.18 -8.09 -10.38
CA GLY A 79 -6.01 -8.80 -9.11
C GLY A 79 -4.65 -8.59 -8.45
N LEU A 80 -3.78 -7.73 -8.99
CA LEU A 80 -2.49 -7.39 -8.41
C LEU A 80 -2.47 -5.94 -7.97
N ILE A 81 -1.96 -5.70 -6.76
CA ILE A 81 -1.62 -4.37 -6.28
C ILE A 81 -0.14 -4.30 -5.93
N TYR A 82 0.43 -3.11 -6.03
CA TYR A 82 1.83 -2.88 -5.74
C TYR A 82 2.03 -1.69 -4.81
N ILE A 83 2.68 -1.91 -3.66
CA ILE A 83 3.02 -0.86 -2.70
C ILE A 83 4.54 -0.68 -2.66
N PRO A 84 5.07 0.54 -2.87
CA PRO A 84 6.50 0.80 -2.74
C PRO A 84 7.02 0.50 -1.32
N TYR A 85 8.27 0.07 -1.21
CA TYR A 85 8.88 -0.19 0.09
C TYR A 85 8.87 1.06 0.98
N GLY A 86 8.41 0.87 2.21
CA GLY A 86 8.35 1.93 3.22
C GLY A 86 7.53 1.51 4.43
N PRO A 87 7.39 2.40 5.42
CA PRO A 87 6.65 2.13 6.66
C PRO A 87 5.21 1.67 6.40
N TRP A 88 4.50 2.29 5.45
CA TRP A 88 3.12 1.91 5.12
C TRP A 88 3.00 0.49 4.55
N ALA A 89 3.96 0.04 3.72
CA ALA A 89 3.96 -1.34 3.22
C ALA A 89 4.17 -2.35 4.37
N ASN A 90 5.05 -2.02 5.32
CA ASN A 90 5.36 -2.90 6.45
C ASN A 90 4.16 -3.10 7.39
N ALA A 91 3.25 -2.13 7.50
CA ALA A 91 2.02 -2.24 8.29
C ALA A 91 1.07 -3.36 7.80
N VAL A 92 1.25 -3.85 6.57
CA VAL A 92 0.45 -4.94 5.99
C VAL A 92 1.28 -6.15 5.56
N CYS A 93 2.60 -6.12 5.76
CA CYS A 93 3.47 -7.27 5.51
C CYS A 93 3.53 -8.17 6.75
N SER A 94 3.61 -9.49 6.54
CA SER A 94 3.83 -10.44 7.62
C SER A 94 5.26 -10.35 8.13
N ASP A 95 5.43 -10.49 9.45
CA ASP A 95 6.71 -10.69 10.13
C ASP A 95 7.15 -12.17 10.16
N GLU A 96 6.28 -13.09 9.71
CA GLU A 96 6.59 -14.52 9.62
C GLU A 96 7.70 -14.78 8.59
N THR A 97 8.77 -15.43 9.06
CA THR A 97 9.97 -15.70 8.28
C THR A 97 10.08 -17.13 7.77
N THR A 98 9.10 -17.99 8.05
CA THR A 98 9.07 -19.41 7.65
C THR A 98 10.40 -20.16 7.89
N SER A 99 11.10 -19.83 8.98
CA SER A 99 12.41 -20.38 9.37
C SER A 99 13.55 -20.16 8.37
N ILE A 100 13.42 -19.20 7.44
CA ILE A 100 14.48 -18.79 6.49
C ILE A 100 15.08 -17.42 6.80
N GLY A 101 14.64 -16.76 7.87
CA GLY A 101 15.18 -15.48 8.35
C GLY A 101 14.74 -14.24 7.56
N MET A 102 13.89 -14.41 6.55
CA MET A 102 13.36 -13.32 5.71
C MET A 102 11.83 -13.34 5.72
N PRO A 103 11.16 -12.22 6.07
CA PRO A 103 9.70 -12.14 6.00
C PRO A 103 9.13 -12.22 4.58
N THR A 104 7.85 -12.58 4.48
CA THR A 104 7.13 -12.64 3.21
C THR A 104 6.67 -11.25 2.77
N PHE A 105 7.50 -10.58 1.95
CA PHE A 105 7.20 -9.23 1.44
C PHE A 105 6.39 -9.19 0.14
N LYS A 106 6.24 -10.30 -0.58
CA LYS A 106 5.58 -10.34 -1.90
C LYS A 106 4.66 -11.54 -2.00
N GLY A 107 3.56 -11.37 -2.71
CA GLY A 107 2.59 -12.45 -2.96
C GLY A 107 1.59 -12.62 -1.83
N THR A 108 1.42 -11.61 -0.97
CA THR A 108 0.55 -11.69 0.20
C THR A 108 -0.91 -11.49 -0.22
N PRO A 109 -1.83 -12.40 0.10
CA PRO A 109 -3.25 -12.17 -0.11
C PRO A 109 -3.74 -10.95 0.68
N ALA A 110 -4.47 -10.06 0.01
CA ALA A 110 -4.98 -8.82 0.58
C ALA A 110 -6.40 -8.53 0.12
N GLU A 111 -7.08 -7.67 0.86
CA GLU A 111 -8.37 -7.09 0.49
C GLU A 111 -8.22 -5.58 0.35
N VAL A 112 -8.85 -5.01 -0.68
CA VAL A 112 -8.85 -3.57 -0.93
C VAL A 112 -10.28 -3.06 -0.96
N GLU A 113 -10.51 -1.93 -0.29
CA GLU A 113 -11.78 -1.22 -0.31
C GLU A 113 -11.57 0.29 -0.47
N PRO A 114 -12.55 1.02 -1.07
CA PRO A 114 -12.52 2.47 -1.13
C PRO A 114 -12.58 3.07 0.28
N ALA A 115 -11.72 4.03 0.58
CA ALA A 115 -11.70 4.74 1.85
C ALA A 115 -11.53 6.26 1.62
N PRO A 116 -12.43 6.91 0.85
CA PRO A 116 -12.26 8.32 0.46
C PRO A 116 -12.26 9.29 1.65
N ASP A 117 -12.91 8.90 2.75
CA ASP A 117 -13.05 9.72 3.96
C ASP A 117 -11.95 9.44 5.00
N GLU A 118 -11.11 8.42 4.78
CA GLU A 118 -9.99 8.09 5.67
C GLU A 118 -8.70 8.72 5.13
N PRO A 119 -7.97 9.52 5.93
CA PRO A 119 -6.70 10.08 5.50
C PRO A 119 -5.59 9.03 5.51
N VAL A 120 -4.60 9.20 4.63
CA VAL A 120 -3.32 8.50 4.74
C VAL A 120 -2.60 9.04 5.97
N LEU A 121 -2.31 8.17 6.94
CA LEU A 121 -1.60 8.55 8.17
C LEU A 121 -0.21 9.10 7.86
N LYS A 122 0.19 10.15 8.59
CA LYS A 122 1.59 10.61 8.62
C LYS A 122 2.47 9.57 9.29
N LEU A 123 3.78 9.64 9.06
CA LEU A 123 4.73 8.68 9.62
C LEU A 123 4.61 8.56 11.15
N GLU A 124 4.54 9.68 11.87
CA GLU A 124 4.44 9.70 13.34
C GLU A 124 3.14 9.04 13.83
N GLU A 125 2.02 9.32 13.15
CA GLU A 125 0.71 8.75 13.46
C GLU A 125 0.69 7.24 13.19
N LEU A 126 1.27 6.81 12.05
CA LEU A 126 1.43 5.40 11.70
C LEU A 126 2.27 4.68 12.75
N LEU A 127 3.44 5.21 13.11
CA LEU A 127 4.32 4.60 14.11
C LEU A 127 3.65 4.53 15.49
N LYS A 128 2.89 5.56 15.87
CA LYS A 128 2.13 5.56 17.12
C LYS A 128 1.00 4.52 17.11
N ALA A 129 0.31 4.36 15.98
CA ALA A 129 -0.74 3.34 15.82
C ALA A 129 -0.18 1.91 15.91
N GLU A 130 0.98 1.65 15.30
CA GLU A 130 1.60 0.33 15.26
C GLU A 130 2.34 -0.03 16.58
N PHE A 131 3.07 0.93 17.17
CA PHE A 131 4.05 0.65 18.22
C PHE A 131 3.88 1.49 19.50
N GLY A 132 2.96 2.46 19.54
CA GLY A 132 2.84 3.45 20.61
C GLY A 132 2.24 2.96 21.94
N ARG A 133 2.58 1.74 22.36
CA ARG A 133 2.21 1.17 23.67
C ARG A 133 3.04 1.75 24.80
#